data_AF-A0A8T4DC80-F1
#
_entry.id   AF-A0A8T4DC80-F1
#
_cell.length_a   1.000
_cell.length_b   1.000
_cell.length_c   1.000
_cell.angle_alpha   90.00
_cell.angle_beta   90.00
_cell.angle_gamma   90.00
#
_symmetry.space_group_name_H-M   'P 1'
#
loop_
_entity.id
_entity.type
_entity.pdbx_description
1 polymer ?
#
loop_
_entity_poly.entity_id
_entity_poly.type
_entity_poly.pdbx_seq_one_letter_code
_entity_poly.pdbx_strand_id
1 'polypeptide(L)' 'MNFVFGLAHTGTAAVLSPHRLYSEELIVKEEIHELGHVPGLQHCTNECVMHYSNSLTEAEAKPARLCERCRAHISYL' A
#
# COMPACT_ATOMS: atom_id res chain seq x y z
N MET A 1 -14.76 8.90 1.93
CA MET A 1 -14.46 7.72 1.11
C MET A 1 -15.71 6.84 1.05
N ASN A 2 -16.03 6.29 -0.11
CA ASN A 2 -17.19 5.41 -0.28
C ASN A 2 -16.81 3.92 -0.15
N PHE A 3 -15.52 3.59 -0.26
CA PHE A 3 -14.93 2.28 -0.01
C PHE A 3 -13.42 2.46 0.28
N VAL A 4 -12.76 1.39 0.71
CA VAL A 4 -11.29 1.26 0.79
C VAL A 4 -10.86 -0.05 0.12
N PHE A 5 -9.62 -0.13 -0.36
CA PHE A 5 -9.02 -1.41 -0.77
C PHE A 5 -8.56 -2.19 0.46
N GLY A 6 -7.93 -1.53 1.41
CA GLY A 6 -7.55 -2.07 2.70
C GLY A 6 -7.51 -1.00 3.78
N LEU A 7 -7.12 -1.44 4.98
CA LEU A 7 -6.86 -0.57 6.11
C LEU A 7 -5.77 -1.20 6.98
N ALA A 8 -4.86 -0.37 7.46
CA ALA A 8 -3.84 -0.77 8.42
C ALA A 8 -3.98 -0.03 9.75
N HIS A 9 -3.67 -0.74 10.83
CA HIS A 9 -3.40 -0.17 12.14
C HIS A 9 -1.90 -0.31 12.43
N THR A 10 -1.21 0.83 12.49
CA THR A 10 0.24 0.88 12.76
C THR A 10 0.59 0.10 14.03
N GLY A 11 1.63 -0.73 13.94
CA GLY A 11 2.15 -1.58 15.00
C GLY A 11 1.36 -2.86 15.26
N THR A 12 0.22 -3.09 14.58
CA THR A 12 -0.65 -4.24 14.90
C THR A 12 -0.95 -5.12 13.70
N ALA A 13 -1.72 -4.62 12.72
CA ALA A 13 -2.25 -5.46 11.65
C ALA A 13 -2.72 -4.64 10.45
N ALA A 14 -2.93 -5.32 9.33
CA ALA A 14 -3.57 -4.78 8.14
C ALA A 14 -4.65 -5.75 7.64
N VAL A 15 -5.67 -5.22 6.98
CA VAL A 15 -6.72 -5.99 6.29
C VAL A 15 -6.85 -5.48 4.86
N LEU A 16 -6.98 -6.40 3.91
CA LEU A 16 -7.22 -6.09 2.51
C LEU A 16 -8.52 -6.76 2.06
N SER A 17 -9.31 -6.05 1.26
CA SER A 17 -10.52 -6.56 0.60
C SER A 17 -10.24 -6.77 -0.89
N PRO A 18 -10.18 -8.02 -1.38
CA PRO A 18 -9.96 -8.29 -2.80
C PRO A 18 -11.18 -7.97 -3.68
N HIS A 19 -12.33 -7.61 -3.10
CA HIS A 19 -13.59 -7.41 -3.82
C HIS A 19 -13.52 -6.45 -5.04
N ARG A 20 -12.56 -5.50 -5.03
CA ARG A 20 -12.36 -4.51 -6.11
C ARG A 20 -11.03 -4.67 -6.84
N LEU A 21 -10.27 -5.73 -6.55
CA LEU A 21 -8.96 -6.02 -7.13
C LEU A 21 -9.11 -7.28 -7.98
N TYR A 22 -8.98 -7.14 -9.29
CA TYR A 22 -9.34 -8.19 -10.25
C TYR A 22 -8.19 -9.11 -10.65
N SER A 23 -6.98 -8.86 -10.13
CA SER A 23 -5.79 -9.66 -10.43
C SER A 23 -4.95 -9.90 -9.17
N GLU A 24 -4.21 -11.01 -9.16
CA GLU A 24 -3.29 -11.33 -8.07
C GLU A 24 -2.20 -10.27 -7.91
N GLU A 25 -1.70 -9.70 -9.02
CA GLU A 25 -0.69 -8.64 -8.97
C GLU A 25 -1.20 -7.37 -8.29
N LEU A 26 -2.47 -7.02 -8.50
CA LEU A 26 -3.09 -5.87 -7.83
C LEU A 26 -3.36 -6.16 -6.35
N ILE A 27 -3.78 -7.39 -6.01
CA ILE A 27 -3.92 -7.82 -4.62
C ILE A 27 -2.57 -7.67 -3.91
N VAL A 28 -1.51 -8.31 -4.43
CA VAL A 28 -0.17 -8.24 -3.83
C VAL A 28 0.33 -6.79 -3.73
N LYS A 29 0.05 -5.95 -4.73
CA LYS A 29 0.44 -4.54 -4.70
C LYS A 29 -0.21 -3.78 -3.53
N GLU A 30 -1.51 -3.92 -3.34
CA GLU A 30 -2.20 -3.29 -2.22
C GLU A 30 -1.90 -3.97 -0.87
N GLU A 31 -1.60 -5.28 -0.85
CA GLU A 31 -1.09 -5.94 0.36
C GLU A 31 0.22 -5.31 0.82
N ILE A 32 1.17 -5.06 -0.10
CA ILE A 32 2.43 -4.39 0.22
C ILE A 32 2.17 -2.96 0.74
N HIS A 33 1.18 -2.25 0.19
CA HIS A 33 0.78 -0.91 0.65
C HIS A 33 0.30 -0.95 2.11
N GLU A 34 -0.68 -1.80 2.42
CA GLU A 34 -1.25 -1.91 3.76
C GLU A 34 -0.22 -2.47 4.77
N LEU A 35 0.57 -3.46 4.36
CA LEU A 35 1.67 -3.98 5.17
C LEU A 35 2.74 -2.91 5.41
N GLY A 36 2.96 -1.97 4.49
CA GLY A 36 3.88 -0.85 4.68
C GLY A 36 3.42 0.11 5.78
N HIS A 37 2.11 0.26 5.98
CA HIS A 37 1.56 1.08 7.07
C HIS A 37 1.73 0.44 8.46
N VAL A 38 1.82 -0.89 8.55
CA VAL A 38 2.03 -1.62 9.82
C VAL A 38 3.31 -1.20 10.54
N PRO A 39 4.51 -1.17 9.92
CA PRO A 39 5.73 -0.61 10.52
C PRO A 39 5.75 0.94 10.56
N GLY A 40 4.68 1.61 10.13
CA GLY A 40 4.53 3.05 10.29
C GLY A 40 4.86 3.90 9.05
N LEU A 41 5.06 3.30 7.86
CA LEU A 41 5.18 4.12 6.66
C LEU A 41 3.90 4.93 6.45
N GLN A 42 4.04 6.18 6.06
CA GLN A 42 2.94 7.04 5.65
C GLN A 42 2.84 7.05 4.12
N HIS A 43 1.74 7.61 3.60
CA HIS A 43 1.61 7.82 2.16
C HIS A 43 2.82 8.57 1.58
N CYS A 44 3.21 8.18 0.38
CA CYS A 44 4.43 8.65 -0.28
C CYS A 44 4.12 9.24 -1.65
N THR A 45 4.72 10.39 -1.97
CA THR A 45 4.54 11.08 -3.25
C THR A 45 5.58 10.71 -4.30
N ASN A 46 6.53 9.84 -3.96
CA ASN A 46 7.51 9.31 -4.93
C ASN A 46 6.88 8.17 -5.74
N GLU A 47 7.59 7.68 -6.77
CA GLU A 47 7.28 6.39 -7.39
C GLU A 47 7.43 5.26 -6.38
N CYS A 48 6.33 4.92 -5.71
CA CYS A 48 6.30 4.03 -4.56
C CYS A 48 4.94 3.35 -4.45
N VAL A 49 4.94 2.10 -4.00
CA VAL A 49 3.72 1.36 -3.62
C VAL A 49 2.93 2.06 -2.52
N MET A 50 3.58 2.88 -1.68
CA MET A 50 2.93 3.72 -0.66
C MET A 50 2.22 4.96 -1.23
N HIS A 51 2.14 5.14 -2.54
CA HIS A 51 1.31 6.19 -3.11
C HIS A 51 -0.16 5.91 -2.79
N TYR A 52 -0.88 6.94 -2.34
CA TYR A 52 -2.30 6.83 -2.04
C TYR A 52 -3.11 6.55 -3.31
N SER A 53 -4.14 5.72 -3.20
CA SER A 53 -5.01 5.33 -4.32
C SER A 53 -6.48 5.42 -3.90
N ASN A 54 -7.24 6.32 -4.53
CA ASN A 54 -8.70 6.46 -4.35
C ASN A 54 -9.50 5.66 -5.38
N SER A 55 -8.83 5.17 -6.42
CA SER A 55 -9.43 4.49 -7.55
C SER A 55 -8.57 3.31 -7.99
N LEU A 56 -9.19 2.38 -8.71
CA LEU A 56 -8.51 1.22 -9.28
C LEU A 56 -7.41 1.65 -10.26
N THR A 57 -7.68 2.66 -11.08
CA THR A 57 -6.71 3.24 -12.02
C THR A 57 -5.48 3.82 -11.30
N GLU A 58 -5.66 4.46 -10.14
CA GLU A 58 -4.53 4.94 -9.33
C GLU A 58 -3.71 3.79 -8.71
N ALA A 59 -4.38 2.73 -8.25
CA ALA A 59 -3.71 1.53 -7.73
C ALA A 59 -2.92 0.80 -8.82
N GLU A 60 -3.45 0.76 -10.04
CA GLU A 60 -2.76 0.22 -11.22
C GLU A 60 -1.51 1.04 -11.56
N ALA A 61 -1.63 2.38 -11.56
CA ALA A 61 -0.58 3.28 -12.00
C ALA A 61 0.66 3.31 -11.09
N LYS A 62 0.50 3.13 -9.77
CA LYS A 62 1.64 3.14 -8.83
C LYS A 62 2.49 1.86 -8.98
N PRO A 63 3.81 1.90 -8.73
CA PRO A 63 4.64 0.72 -8.86
C PRO A 63 4.42 -0.25 -7.69
N ALA A 64 4.70 -1.54 -7.89
CA ALA A 64 4.64 -2.57 -6.83
C ALA A 64 5.89 -2.61 -5.93
N ARG A 65 6.69 -1.53 -5.88
CA ARG A 65 7.94 -1.46 -5.12
C ARG A 65 7.95 -0.25 -4.18
N LEU A 66 8.58 -0.40 -3.03
CA LEU A 66 8.93 0.74 -2.18
C LEU A 66 9.97 1.61 -2.89
N CYS A 67 9.94 2.94 -2.67
CA CYS A 67 11.05 3.81 -3.05
C CYS A 67 12.20 3.69 -2.03
N GLU A 68 13.38 4.23 -2.36
CA GLU A 68 14.56 4.17 -1.47
C GLU A 68 14.28 4.75 -0.09
N ARG A 69 13.58 5.89 -0.02
CA ARG A 69 13.19 6.52 1.25
C ARG A 69 12.34 5.60 2.14
N CYS A 70 11.33 4.95 1.56
CA CYS A 70 10.45 4.05 2.31
C CYS A 70 11.17 2.75 2.71
N ARG A 71 12.05 2.22 1.85
CA ARG A 71 12.91 1.07 2.20
C ARG A 71 13.81 1.39 3.39
N ALA A 72 14.50 2.52 3.34
CA ALA A 72 15.38 2.96 4.42
C ALA A 72 14.63 3.05 5.76
N HIS A 73 13.40 3.57 5.77
CA HIS A 73 12.61 3.71 6.99
C HIS A 73 12.21 2.36 7.63
N ILE A 74 12.04 1.30 6.84
CA ILE A 74 11.77 -0.05 7.38
C ILE A 74 13.07 -0.73 7.84
N SER A 75 14.20 -0.49 7.18
CA SER A 75 15.49 -1.13 7.51
C SER A 75 16.08 -0.74 8.88
N TYR A 76 15.48 0.24 9.58
CA TYR A 76 15.88 0.64 10.94
C TYR A 76 15.00 0.06 12.06
N LEU A 77 14.00 -0.75 11.71
CA LEU A 77 13.18 -1.53 12.65
C LEU A 77 13.79 -2.91 12.87
#